data_AF-A0A0C9VUG8-F1
#
_entry.id   AF-A0A0C9VUG8-F1
#
_cell.length_a   1.000
_cell.length_b   1.000
_cell.length_c   1.000
_cell.angle_alpha   90.00
_cell.angle_beta   90.00
_cell.angle_gamma   90.00
#
_symmetry.space_group_name_H-M   'P 1'
#
loop_
_entity.id
_entity.type
_entity.pdbx_description
1 polymer ?
#
loop_
_entity_poly.entity_id
_entity_poly.type
_entity_poly.pdbx_seq_one_letter_code
_entity_poly.pdbx_strand_id
1 'polypeptide(L)' 'MVETAQYANGVQCGQTITITDNTTGKTTTGVVADECPTCNGSGSIDLSESLFKVFAPTSQGVFPVSWHFNAQ' A
#
# COMPACT_ATOMS: atom_id res chain seq x y z
N MET A 1 1.80 5.15 1.19
CA MET A 1 3.19 5.16 1.68
C MET A 1 3.65 3.73 1.82
N VAL A 2 4.93 3.46 1.62
CA VAL A 2 5.52 2.11 1.76
C VAL A 2 6.61 2.13 2.83
N GLU A 3 6.90 0.97 3.44
CA GLU A 3 8.01 0.83 4.40
C GLU A 3 9.36 1.28 3.77
N THR A 4 10.27 1.78 4.62
CA THR A 4 11.59 2.32 4.24
C THR A 4 12.37 1.41 3.28
N ALA A 5 12.37 0.09 3.54
CA ALA A 5 13.08 -0.88 2.72
C ALA A 5 12.54 -0.91 1.27
N GLN A 6 11.21 -0.87 1.10
CA GLN A 6 10.60 -0.83 -0.23
C GLN A 6 10.65 0.57 -0.83
N TYR A 7 10.63 1.64 -0.03
CA TYR A 7 10.78 3.00 -0.57
C TYR A 7 12.15 3.19 -1.25
N ALA A 8 13.18 2.49 -0.75
CA ALA A 8 14.50 2.39 -1.34
C ALA A 8 15.13 3.77 -1.63
N ASN A 9 15.14 4.64 -0.61
CA ASN A 9 15.63 6.03 -0.72
C ASN A 9 14.96 6.82 -1.86
N GLY A 10 13.67 6.58 -2.11
CA GLY A 10 12.87 7.26 -3.12
C GLY A 10 12.93 6.65 -4.52
N VAL A 11 13.68 5.56 -4.75
CA VAL A 11 13.73 4.87 -6.04
C VAL A 11 12.35 4.39 -6.49
N GLN A 12 11.49 4.01 -5.54
CA GLN A 12 10.13 3.55 -5.84
C GLN A 12 9.08 4.68 -5.83
N CYS A 13 9.48 5.93 -5.59
CA CYS A 13 8.56 7.06 -5.62
C CYS A 13 7.99 7.25 -7.05
N GLY A 14 6.68 7.45 -7.15
CA GLY A 14 5.96 7.56 -8.42
C GLY A 14 5.65 6.22 -9.09
N GLN A 15 6.14 5.10 -8.57
CA GLN A 15 5.81 3.77 -9.10
C GLN A 15 4.38 3.36 -8.72
N THR A 16 3.73 2.62 -9.61
CA THR A 16 2.40 2.09 -9.37
C THR A 16 2.48 0.69 -8.76
N ILE A 17 1.68 0.44 -7.73
CA ILE A 17 1.49 -0.88 -7.13
C ILE A 17 0.05 -1.35 -7.36
N THR A 18 -0.12 -2.65 -7.48
CA THR A 18 -1.42 -3.32 -7.44
C THR A 18 -1.60 -3.91 -6.05
N ILE A 19 -2.74 -3.59 -5.42
CA ILE A 19 -3.08 -4.00 -4.05
C ILE A 19 -4.34 -4.84 -4.11
N THR A 20 -4.31 -6.01 -3.48
CA THR A 20 -5.42 -6.95 -3.37
C THR A 20 -5.75 -7.19 -1.91
N ASP A 21 -7.01 -6.97 -1.53
CA ASP A 21 -7.53 -7.37 -0.23
C ASP A 21 -7.66 -8.90 -0.19
N ASN A 22 -6.96 -9.52 0.77
CA ASN A 22 -6.89 -10.98 0.89
C ASN A 22 -8.20 -11.59 1.41
N THR A 23 -9.12 -10.77 1.93
CA THR A 23 -10.41 -11.21 2.48
C THR A 23 -11.50 -11.12 1.42
N THR A 24 -11.58 -10.00 0.69
CA THR A 24 -12.64 -9.76 -0.29
C THR A 24 -12.23 -10.14 -1.72
N GLY A 25 -10.92 -10.29 -1.98
CA GLY A 25 -10.36 -10.47 -3.32
C GLY A 25 -10.43 -9.20 -4.17
N LYS A 26 -10.86 -8.07 -3.62
CA LYS A 26 -10.94 -6.81 -4.33
C LYS A 26 -9.53 -6.31 -4.64
N THR A 27 -9.32 -5.81 -5.86
CA THR A 27 -8.04 -5.28 -6.31
C THR A 27 -8.19 -3.84 -6.76
N THR A 28 -7.21 -3.00 -6.43
CA THR A 28 -7.08 -1.63 -6.97
C THR A 28 -5.61 -1.29 -7.13
N THR A 29 -5.32 -0.21 -7.84
CA THR A 29 -3.97 0.34 -7.97
C THR A 29 -3.77 1.57 -7.10
N GLY A 30 -2.52 1.82 -6.71
CA GLY A 30 -2.09 3.02 -6.01
C GLY A 30 -0.70 3.45 -6.46
N VAL A 31 -0.35 4.71 -6.22
CA VAL A 31 0.98 5.25 -6.50
C VAL A 31 1.76 5.39 -5.20
N VAL A 32 3.01 4.95 -5.20
CA VAL A 32 3.92 5.16 -4.07
C VAL A 32 4.31 6.64 -4.03
N ALA A 33 3.72 7.37 -3.08
CA ALA A 33 3.91 8.81 -2.96
C ALA A 33 4.94 9.22 -1.89
N ASP A 34 5.13 8.38 -0.86
CA ASP A 34 5.95 8.72 0.30
C ASP A 34 6.44 7.46 1.05
N GLU A 35 7.42 7.67 1.91
CA GLU A 35 7.97 6.71 2.85
C GLU A 35 7.12 6.63 4.13
N CYS A 36 7.04 5.45 4.73
CA CYS A 36 6.48 5.25 6.07
C CYS A 36 7.54 4.61 6.98
N PRO A 37 8.36 5.41 7.70
CA PRO A 37 9.41 4.88 8.58
C PRO A 37 8.88 4.08 9.77
N THR A 38 7.61 4.26 10.12
CA THR A 38 6.95 3.56 11.23
C THR A 38 6.15 2.32 10.78
N CYS A 39 6.15 2.01 9.47
CA CYS A 39 5.53 0.82 8.93
C CYS A 39 6.42 -0.38 9.23
N ASN A 40 6.30 -0.94 10.43
CA ASN A 40 7.25 -1.90 11.01
C ASN A 40 6.98 -3.37 10.63
N GLY A 41 6.15 -3.64 9.62
CA GLY A 41 5.87 -4.99 9.13
C GLY A 41 6.46 -5.15 7.74
N SER A 42 7.16 -6.25 7.48
CA SER A 42 7.71 -6.55 6.15
C SER A 42 6.58 -6.52 5.11
N GLY A 43 6.58 -5.49 4.27
CA GLY A 43 5.55 -5.28 3.26
C GLY A 43 4.29 -4.55 3.74
N SER A 44 4.32 -3.90 4.91
CA SER A 44 3.25 -3.01 5.34
C SER A 44 3.20 -1.76 4.47
N ILE A 45 1.98 -1.38 4.07
CA ILE A 45 1.72 -0.15 3.31
C ILE A 45 0.67 0.67 4.05
N ASP A 46 0.84 2.00 4.02
CA ASP A 46 -0.13 2.94 4.57
C ASP A 46 -0.91 3.59 3.42
N LEU A 47 -2.22 3.36 3.38
CA LEU A 47 -3.09 3.81 2.30
C LEU A 47 -3.59 5.22 2.60
N SER A 48 -3.70 6.07 1.56
CA SER A 48 -4.45 7.32 1.71
C SER A 48 -5.90 7.00 2.08
N GLU A 49 -6.56 7.90 2.81
CA GLU A 49 -7.94 7.68 3.26
C GLU A 49 -8.89 7.34 2.10
N SER A 50 -8.71 8.00 0.95
CA SER A 50 -9.48 7.74 -0.27
C SER A 50 -9.27 6.32 -0.83
N LEU A 51 -8.03 5.82 -0.81
CA LEU A 51 -7.69 4.49 -1.29
C LEU A 51 -8.13 3.41 -0.31
N PHE A 52 -8.02 3.68 0.99
CA PHE A 52 -8.52 2.82 2.05
C PHE A 52 -10.02 2.55 1.90
N LYS A 53 -10.82 3.62 1.67
CA LYS A 53 -12.27 3.55 1.48
C LYS A 53 -12.71 2.72 0.26
N VAL A 54 -11.81 2.42 -0.67
CA VAL A 54 -12.09 1.47 -1.76
C VAL A 54 -12.23 0.06 -1.22
N PHE A 55 -11.46 -0.32 -0.21
CA PHE A 55 -11.44 -1.68 0.34
C PHE A 55 -12.38 -1.82 1.55
N ALA A 56 -12.33 -0.86 2.48
CA ALA A 56 -12.98 -0.97 3.78
C ALA A 56 -13.39 0.40 4.35
N PRO A 57 -14.39 0.47 5.25
CA PRO A 57 -14.64 1.68 6.03
C PRO A 57 -13.45 1.98 6.94
N THR A 58 -13.08 3.25 7.10
CA THR A 58 -11.90 3.67 7.88
C THR A 58 -11.94 3.23 9.35
N SER A 59 -13.13 2.97 9.90
CA SER A 59 -13.32 2.40 11.24
C SER A 59 -12.75 0.98 11.40
N GLN A 60 -12.50 0.26 10.31
CA GLN A 60 -11.86 -1.06 10.35
C GLN A 60 -10.38 -0.98 10.75
N GLY A 61 -9.73 0.16 10.54
CA GLY A 61 -8.34 0.38 10.95
C GLY A 61 -7.34 -0.34 10.06
N VAL A 62 -7.03 -1.59 10.35
CA VAL A 62 -6.00 -2.37 9.64
C VAL A 62 -6.62 -3.65 9.07
N PHE A 63 -6.26 -4.01 7.84
CA PHE A 63 -6.76 -5.22 7.19
C PHE A 63 -5.67 -5.87 6.32
N PRO A 64 -5.73 -7.21 6.11
CA PRO A 64 -4.69 -7.93 5.40
C PRO A 64 -4.80 -7.71 3.88
N VAL A 65 -3.68 -7.32 3.26
CA VAL A 65 -3.55 -7.15 1.81
C VAL A 65 -2.33 -7.90 1.28
N SER A 66 -2.34 -8.19 0.00
CA SER A 66 -1.16 -8.52 -0.80
C SER A 66 -0.96 -7.44 -1.85
N TRP A 67 0.29 -7.15 -2.21
CA TRP A 67 0.57 -6.14 -3.22
C TRP A 67 1.90 -6.41 -3.94
N HIS A 68 2.07 -5.79 -5.10
CA HIS A 68 3.31 -5.85 -5.87
C HIS A 68 3.49 -4.58 -6.70
N PHE A 69 4.74 -4.24 -7.01
CA PHE A 69 5.05 -3.24 -8.03
C PHE A 69 4.60 -3.73 -9.39
N ASN A 70 3.92 -2.87 -10.14
CA ASN A 70 3.58 -3.16 -11.52
C ASN A 70 4.87 -3.16 -12.34
N ALA A 71 4.99 -4.10 -13.28
CA ALA A 71 6.09 -4.06 -14.24
C ALA A 71 6.02 -2.73 -15.01
N GLN A 72 7.17 -2.05 -15.12
CA GLN A 72 7.30 -0.89 -15.99
C GLN A 72 7.26 -1.29 -17.47
#